data_AF-D6ZEA4-F1
#
_entry.id   AF-D6ZEA4-F1
#
_cell.length_a   1.000
_cell.length_b   1.000
_cell.length_c   1.000
_cell.angle_alpha   90.00
_cell.angle_beta   90.00
_cell.angle_gamma   90.00
#
_symmetry.space_group_name_H-M   'P 1'
#
loop_
_entity.id
_entity.type
_entity.pdbx_description
1 polymer ?
#
loop_
_entity_poly.entity_id
_entity_poly.type
_entity_poly.pdbx_seq_one_letter_code
_entity_poly.pdbx_strand_id
1 'polypeptide(L)'
;MVDVEITKEEAALILHDFNTALKDLNQLLKDEATHLAEMPGVGDAFGSGVDGKAQLDVVKKSGGTFKQYVQDTIDKVTELRDKAKARFDALFGTDFDSAIDISKLDPNLGNQGHLTGF
;
A
#
# COMPACT_ATOMS: atom_id res chain seq x y z
N MET A 1 3.72 -26.83 -21.11
CA MET A 1 3.55 -25.50 -20.47
C MET A 1 2.26 -25.59 -19.69
N VAL A 2 2.31 -25.44 -18.38
CA VAL A 2 1.07 -25.24 -17.61
C VAL A 2 0.69 -23.79 -17.92
N ASP A 3 -0.28 -23.59 -18.81
CA ASP A 3 -0.92 -22.29 -18.93
C ASP A 3 -1.54 -22.01 -17.56
N VAL A 4 -0.98 -21.04 -16.84
CA VAL A 4 -1.56 -20.57 -15.59
C VAL A 4 -2.80 -19.79 -16.00
N GLU A 5 -3.93 -20.49 -16.14
CA GLU A 5 -5.24 -19.90 -16.34
C GLU A 5 -5.65 -19.21 -15.04
N ILE A 6 -5.30 -17.93 -14.91
CA ILE A 6 -5.90 -17.08 -13.89
C ILE A 6 -7.40 -16.96 -14.17
N THR A 7 -8.22 -17.10 -13.13
CA THR A 7 -9.67 -16.93 -13.20
C THR A 7 -10.08 -15.47 -12.98
N LYS A 8 -11.34 -15.13 -13.31
CA LYS A 8 -11.87 -13.78 -13.06
C LYS A 8 -11.88 -13.46 -11.56
N GLU A 9 -12.20 -14.45 -10.75
CA GLU A 9 -12.24 -14.37 -9.29
C GLU A 9 -10.85 -14.10 -8.70
N GLU A 10 -9.82 -14.84 -9.13
CA GLU A 10 -8.44 -14.60 -8.69
C GLU A 10 -7.93 -13.22 -9.14
N ALA A 11 -8.22 -12.81 -10.37
CA ALA A 11 -7.85 -11.49 -10.87
C ALA A 11 -8.50 -10.36 -10.06
N ALA A 12 -9.77 -10.50 -9.70
CA ALA A 12 -10.47 -9.52 -8.87
C ALA A 12 -9.96 -9.52 -7.42
N LEU A 13 -9.61 -10.67 -6.86
CA LEU A 13 -8.97 -10.76 -5.55
C LEU A 13 -7.60 -10.06 -5.53
N ILE A 14 -6.77 -10.27 -6.56
CA ILE A 14 -5.47 -9.59 -6.70
C ILE A 14 -5.65 -8.06 -6.74
N LEU A 15 -6.62 -7.56 -7.52
CA LEU A 15 -6.93 -6.13 -7.56
C LEU A 15 -7.42 -5.59 -6.23
N HIS A 16 -8.24 -6.37 -5.51
CA HIS A 16 -8.69 -6.04 -4.17
C HIS A 16 -7.53 -5.96 -3.17
N ASP A 17 -6.59 -6.88 -3.23
CA ASP A 17 -5.41 -6.90 -2.36
C ASP A 17 -4.51 -5.70 -2.61
N PHE A 18 -4.32 -5.30 -3.87
CA PHE A 18 -3.66 -4.04 -4.21
C PHE A 18 -4.36 -2.83 -3.60
N ASN A 19 -5.69 -2.75 -3.71
CA ASN A 19 -6.46 -1.65 -3.14
C ASN A 19 -6.38 -1.62 -1.60
N THR A 20 -6.36 -2.79 -0.96
CA THR A 20 -6.20 -2.93 0.48
C THR A 20 -4.81 -2.45 0.92
N ALA A 21 -3.75 -2.91 0.25
CA ALA A 21 -2.38 -2.46 0.51
C ALA A 21 -2.23 -0.94 0.32
N LEU A 22 -2.81 -0.37 -0.74
CA LEU A 22 -2.81 1.08 -0.97
C LEU A 22 -3.55 1.83 0.14
N LYS A 23 -4.68 1.30 0.61
CA LYS A 23 -5.43 1.90 1.73
C LYS A 23 -4.60 1.91 3.01
N ASP A 24 -3.93 0.81 3.32
CA ASP A 24 -3.08 0.69 4.51
C ASP A 24 -1.87 1.63 4.43
N LEU A 25 -1.23 1.73 3.27
CA LEU A 25 -0.12 2.68 3.04
C LEU A 25 -0.57 4.14 3.16
N ASN A 26 -1.75 4.49 2.63
CA ASN A 26 -2.31 5.83 2.78
C ASN A 26 -2.67 6.13 4.24
N GLN A 27 -3.16 5.14 4.98
CA GLN A 27 -3.44 5.30 6.41
C GLN A 27 -2.14 5.50 7.20
N LEU A 28 -1.09 4.71 6.92
CA LEU A 28 0.23 4.88 7.52
C LEU A 28 0.80 6.28 7.28
N LEU A 29 0.67 6.80 6.05
CA LEU A 29 1.12 8.15 5.71
C LEU A 29 0.34 9.24 6.46
N LYS A 30 -0.96 9.03 6.67
CA LYS A 30 -1.81 9.94 7.45
C LYS A 30 -1.48 9.90 8.94
N ASP A 31 -1.24 8.72 9.49
CA ASP A 31 -0.87 8.54 10.89
C ASP A 31 0.49 9.18 11.18
N GLU A 32 1.48 8.95 10.30
CA GLU A 32 2.78 9.61 10.44
C GLU A 32 2.68 11.14 10.29
N ALA A 33 1.89 11.63 9.34
CA ALA A 33 1.67 13.07 9.18
C ALA A 33 1.04 13.69 10.44
N THR A 34 0.15 12.95 11.10
CA THR A 34 -0.47 13.36 12.37
C THR A 34 0.56 13.35 13.50
N HIS A 35 1.35 12.29 13.62
CA HIS A 35 2.41 12.18 14.61
C HIS A 35 3.44 13.32 14.49
N LEU A 36 3.90 13.62 13.26
CA LEU A 36 4.82 14.73 13.01
C LEU A 36 4.21 16.11 13.29
N ALA A 37 2.89 16.27 13.13
CA ALA A 37 2.18 17.49 13.46
C ALA A 37 1.97 17.69 14.97
N GLU A 38 1.92 16.60 15.75
CA GLU A 38 1.80 16.60 17.21
C GLU A 38 3.16 16.69 17.94
N MET A 39 4.26 16.44 17.22
CA MET A 39 5.63 16.60 17.72
C MET A 39 6.11 18.01 18.13
N PRO A 40 5.45 19.15 17.86
CA PRO A 40 5.87 20.44 18.42
C PRO A 40 6.01 20.44 19.95
N GLY A 41 5.22 19.63 20.67
CA GLY A 41 5.35 19.48 22.13
C GLY A 41 6.63 18.77 22.59
N VAL A 42 7.31 18.07 21.69
CA VAL A 42 8.57 17.36 21.96
C VAL A 42 9.75 18.34 22.03
N GLY A 43 9.72 19.43 21.27
CA GLY A 43 10.73 20.50 21.35
C GLY A 43 10.71 21.25 22.69
N ASP A 44 9.51 21.40 23.29
CA ASP A 44 9.35 21.95 24.63
C ASP A 44 9.77 20.93 25.72
N ALA A 45 9.54 19.63 25.49
CA ALA A 45 9.94 18.55 26.39
C ALA A 45 11.46 18.29 26.41
N PHE A 46 12.17 18.50 25.29
CA PHE A 46 13.63 18.37 25.21
C PHE A 46 14.40 19.59 25.76
N GLY A 47 13.69 20.56 26.32
CA GLY A 47 14.27 21.79 26.84
C GLY A 47 14.52 22.80 25.73
N SER A 48 14.13 24.06 25.97
CA SER A 48 14.20 25.19 25.04
C SER A 48 15.62 25.62 24.61
N GLY A 49 16.64 24.79 24.87
CA GLY A 49 18.03 24.98 24.47
C GLY A 49 18.29 24.64 23.00
N VAL A 50 19.51 24.94 22.55
CA VAL A 50 20.00 24.66 21.19
C VAL A 50 19.86 23.17 20.83
N ASP A 51 19.96 22.29 21.82
CA ASP A 51 19.83 20.83 21.66
C ASP A 51 18.40 20.37 21.34
N GLY A 52 17.38 20.97 21.95
CA GLY A 52 15.97 20.63 21.70
C GLY A 52 15.51 21.02 20.30
N LYS A 53 16.00 22.15 19.77
CA LYS A 53 15.77 22.56 18.37
C LYS A 53 16.45 21.63 17.37
N ALA A 54 17.70 21.23 17.64
CA ALA A 54 18.44 20.31 16.77
C ALA A 54 17.77 18.94 16.69
N GLN A 55 17.30 18.40 17.82
CA GLN A 55 16.58 17.12 17.85
C GLN A 55 15.23 17.20 17.11
N LEU A 56 14.48 18.30 17.28
CA LEU A 56 13.24 18.52 16.53
C LEU A 56 13.46 18.55 15.01
N ASP A 57 14.54 19.19 14.54
CA ASP A 57 14.88 19.24 13.11
C ASP A 57 15.30 17.86 12.56
N VAL A 58 16.06 17.07 13.33
CA VAL A 58 16.40 15.69 12.96
C VAL A 58 15.15 14.84 12.81
N VAL A 59 14.23 14.93 13.77
CA VAL A 59 12.96 14.21 13.76
C VAL A 59 12.10 14.61 12.55
N LYS A 60 11.96 15.91 12.28
CA LYS A 60 11.23 16.39 11.09
C LYS A 60 11.86 15.91 9.78
N LYS A 61 13.19 15.89 9.69
CA LYS A 61 13.91 15.39 8.52
C LYS A 61 13.73 13.88 8.33
N SER A 62 13.76 13.12 9.42
CA SER A 62 13.48 11.69 9.41
C SER A 62 12.04 11.41 8.97
N GLY A 63 11.06 12.12 9.54
CA GLY A 63 9.65 12.03 9.16
C GLY A 63 9.39 12.41 7.70
N GLY A 64 10.06 13.46 7.20
CA GLY A 64 10.01 13.82 5.78
C GLY A 64 10.56 12.73 4.86
N THR A 65 11.63 12.06 5.28
CA THR A 65 12.23 10.94 4.54
C THR A 65 11.31 9.71 4.54
N PHE A 66 10.72 9.38 5.69
CA PHE A 66 9.74 8.30 5.81
C PHE A 66 8.51 8.58 4.94
N LYS A 67 7.96 9.80 4.99
CA LYS A 67 6.83 10.20 4.14
C LYS A 67 7.14 10.01 2.66
N GLN A 68 8.33 10.43 2.20
CA GLN A 68 8.75 10.23 0.82
C GLN A 68 8.83 8.74 0.47
N TYR A 69 9.43 7.92 1.34
CA TYR A 69 9.53 6.48 1.13
C TYR A 69 8.17 5.79 0.99
N VAL A 70 7.21 6.15 1.87
CA VAL A 70 5.84 5.62 1.80
C VAL A 70 5.15 6.11 0.53
N GLN A 71 5.31 7.38 0.15
CA GLN A 71 4.77 7.93 -1.10
C GLN A 71 5.32 7.20 -2.33
N ASP A 72 6.63 6.99 -2.42
CA ASP A 72 7.27 6.25 -3.50
C ASP A 72 6.77 4.80 -3.57
N THR A 73 6.44 4.21 -2.42
CA THR A 73 5.86 2.87 -2.33
C THR A 73 4.41 2.87 -2.85
N ILE A 74 3.60 3.84 -2.44
CA ILE A 74 2.23 4.03 -2.96
C ILE A 74 2.25 4.17 -4.49
N ASP A 75 3.15 4.98 -5.03
CA ASP A 75 3.26 5.21 -6.47
C ASP A 75 3.61 3.91 -7.21
N LYS A 76 4.58 3.14 -6.71
CA LYS A 76 4.94 1.83 -7.28
C LYS A 76 3.80 0.81 -7.20
N VAL A 77 3.12 0.72 -6.06
CA VAL A 77 2.00 -0.23 -5.89
C VAL A 77 0.84 0.16 -6.80
N THR A 78 0.57 1.45 -6.97
CA THR A 78 -0.43 1.97 -7.90
C THR A 78 -0.08 1.62 -9.34
N GLU A 79 1.17 1.81 -9.76
CA GLU A 79 1.64 1.45 -11.10
C GLU A 79 1.49 -0.07 -11.37
N LEU A 80 1.83 -0.91 -10.38
CA LEU A 80 1.66 -2.35 -10.48
C LEU A 80 0.18 -2.76 -10.58
N ARG A 81 -0.67 -2.14 -9.75
CA ARG A 81 -2.13 -2.34 -9.79
C ARG A 81 -2.70 -1.98 -11.16
N ASP A 82 -2.28 -0.86 -11.74
CA ASP A 82 -2.79 -0.39 -13.03
C ASP A 82 -2.33 -1.28 -14.18
N LYS A 83 -1.09 -1.76 -14.13
CA LYS A 83 -0.58 -2.78 -15.06
C LYS A 83 -1.34 -4.10 -14.94
N ALA A 84 -1.66 -4.53 -13.72
CA ALA A 84 -2.46 -5.72 -13.48
C ALA A 84 -3.88 -5.55 -14.02
N LYS A 85 -4.54 -4.41 -13.72
CA LYS A 85 -5.87 -4.07 -14.21
C LYS A 85 -5.92 -4.08 -15.74
N ALA A 86 -4.96 -3.44 -16.40
CA ALA A 86 -4.89 -3.41 -17.85
C ALA A 86 -4.75 -4.81 -18.47
N ARG A 87 -3.96 -5.69 -17.84
CA ARG A 87 -3.84 -7.09 -18.28
C ARG A 87 -5.14 -7.87 -18.08
N PHE A 88 -5.78 -7.71 -16.92
CA PHE A 88 -7.02 -8.42 -16.62
C PHE A 88 -8.19 -7.91 -17.47
N ASP A 89 -8.26 -6.62 -17.76
CA ASP A 89 -9.27 -6.05 -18.67
C ASP A 89 -9.09 -6.59 -20.09
N ALA A 90 -7.86 -6.82 -20.53
CA ALA A 90 -7.59 -7.46 -21.82
C ALA A 90 -8.00 -8.95 -21.87
N LEU A 91 -7.99 -9.65 -20.73
CA LEU A 91 -8.35 -11.07 -20.62
C LEU A 91 -9.86 -11.28 -20.43
N PHE A 92 -10.49 -10.46 -19.60
CA PHE A 92 -11.84 -10.71 -19.07
C PHE A 92 -12.88 -9.67 -19.49
N GLY A 93 -12.45 -8.60 -20.16
CA GLY A 93 -13.25 -7.43 -20.48
C GLY A 93 -13.14 -6.34 -19.42
N THR A 94 -13.46 -5.10 -19.82
CA THR A 94 -13.55 -3.97 -18.88
C THR A 94 -14.62 -4.25 -17.84
N ASP A 95 -14.37 -3.81 -16.60
CA ASP A 95 -15.28 -3.91 -15.45
C ASP A 95 -15.62 -5.34 -14.99
N PHE A 96 -14.82 -6.34 -15.36
CA PHE A 96 -15.04 -7.73 -14.92
C PHE A 96 -15.10 -7.88 -13.39
N ASP A 97 -14.34 -7.05 -12.67
CA ASP A 97 -14.24 -7.01 -11.21
C ASP A 97 -15.52 -6.49 -10.53
N SER A 98 -16.32 -5.70 -11.24
CA SER A 98 -17.55 -5.09 -10.71
C SER A 98 -18.65 -6.11 -10.42
N ALA A 99 -18.63 -7.25 -11.12
CA ALA A 99 -19.61 -8.32 -10.97
C ALA A 99 -19.23 -9.34 -9.88
N ILE A 100 -18.04 -9.21 -9.29
CA ILE A 100 -17.47 -10.19 -8.37
C ILE A 100 -17.63 -9.71 -6.94
N ASP A 101 -18.33 -10.51 -6.15
CA ASP A 101 -18.47 -10.28 -4.71
C ASP A 101 -17.24 -10.84 -3.97
N ILE A 102 -16.23 -9.99 -3.78
CA ILE A 102 -14.97 -10.34 -3.13
C ILE A 102 -15.19 -10.92 -1.72
N SER A 103 -16.24 -10.47 -1.01
CA SER A 103 -16.54 -10.94 0.35
C SER A 103 -16.92 -12.41 0.44
N LYS A 104 -17.29 -13.01 -0.70
CA LYS A 104 -17.67 -14.42 -0.82
C LYS A 104 -16.55 -15.29 -1.39
N LEU A 105 -15.43 -14.70 -1.79
CA LEU A 105 -14.27 -15.44 -2.28
C LEU A 105 -13.46 -16.00 -1.12
N ASP A 106 -12.88 -17.19 -1.31
CA ASP A 106 -11.89 -17.73 -0.38
C ASP A 106 -10.66 -16.80 -0.39
N PRO A 107 -10.25 -16.23 0.76
CA PRO A 107 -9.05 -15.40 0.83
C PRO A 107 -7.77 -16.14 0.41
N ASN A 108 -7.80 -17.47 0.32
CA ASN A 108 -6.69 -18.29 -0.17
C ASN A 108 -6.70 -18.52 -1.68
N LEU A 109 -7.72 -18.08 -2.44
CA LEU A 109 -7.75 -18.25 -3.91
C LEU A 109 -6.52 -17.61 -4.56
N GLY A 110 -6.07 -16.45 -4.09
CA GLY A 110 -4.86 -15.78 -4.58
C GLY A 110 -3.55 -16.51 -4.27
N ASN A 111 -3.59 -17.49 -3.36
CA ASN A 111 -2.44 -18.31 -2.95
C ASN A 111 -2.40 -19.68 -3.65
N GLN A 112 -3.42 -20.05 -4.43
CA GLN A 112 -3.50 -21.37 -5.07
C GLN A 112 -2.54 -21.52 -6.28
N GLY A 113 -1.95 -20.43 -6.77
CA GLY A 113 -1.02 -20.44 -7.91
C GLY A 113 0.49 -20.42 -7.57
N HIS A 114 0.91 -20.37 -6.29
CA HIS A 114 2.34 -20.14 -5.96
C HIS A 114 2.99 -21.12 -4.97
N LEU A 115 2.32 -22.20 -4.54
CA LEU A 115 2.89 -23.12 -3.53
C LEU A 115 2.73 -24.62 -3.84
N THR A 116 2.79 -25.03 -5.11
CA THR A 116 3.02 -26.44 -5.45
C THR A 116 4.17 -26.59 -6.44
N GLY A 117 5.39 -26.48 -5.92
CA GLY A 117 6.54 -27.12 -6.54
C GLY A 117 7.79 -26.26 -6.60
N PHE A 118 8.50 -26.11 -5.47
CA PHE A 118 9.95 -26.30 -5.35
C PHE A 118 10.27 -26.70 -3.91
#